data_AF-A0A1S8DKU4-F1
#
_entry.id   AF-A0A1S8DKU4-F1
#
_cell.length_a   1.000
_cell.length_b   1.000
_cell.length_c   1.000
_cell.angle_alpha   90.00
_cell.angle_beta   90.00
_cell.angle_gamma   90.00
#
_symmetry.space_group_name_H-M   'P 1'
#
loop_
_entity.id
_entity.type
_entity.pdbx_description
1 polymer ?
#
loop_
_entity_poly.entity_id
_entity_poly.type
_entity_poly.pdbx_seq_one_letter_code
_entity_poly.pdbx_strand_id
1 'polypeptide(L)'
;MTQSSKFVANSVEQILLGLARGLRDAQAVLDDLPPTDAFGRPQPGYHLPYLDFNIKATVQAQLDAAEASSGMSVLPGTLRKARPIPQLQLALPNPKKAPSEASGNTELISTFSGRLVSVPPSNALPVLRLAARSLVKKPAKPREQQLLVTLSNSAGQLISDAAVELNLDIDASLALSEAAGANGLTAEQLRSGLQLGSRLLLTDQQGSASCDLTLAAGLPASSQLVLLVSSGATLTQLILTT
;
A
#
# COMPACT_ATOMS: atom_id res chain seq x y z
N MET A 1 13.07 -27.65 30.50
CA MET A 1 13.51 -26.96 29.27
C MET A 1 14.77 -26.17 29.58
N THR A 2 15.85 -26.43 28.85
CA THR A 2 17.20 -25.89 29.09
C THR A 2 17.28 -24.40 28.72
N GLN A 3 18.07 -23.61 29.46
CA GLN A 3 18.22 -22.16 29.19
C GLN A 3 18.72 -21.85 27.77
N SER A 4 19.45 -22.78 27.15
CA SER A 4 19.88 -22.72 25.76
C SER A 4 18.71 -22.63 24.76
N SER A 5 17.60 -23.34 25.01
CA SER A 5 16.46 -23.31 24.09
C SER A 5 15.73 -21.96 24.12
N LYS A 6 15.69 -21.31 25.29
CA LYS A 6 15.05 -19.99 25.45
C LYS A 6 15.85 -18.87 24.78
N PHE A 7 17.17 -18.92 24.85
CA PHE A 7 18.04 -17.92 24.20
C PHE A 7 17.99 -17.99 22.67
N VAL A 8 18.01 -19.21 22.11
CA VAL A 8 17.89 -19.42 20.66
C VAL A 8 16.52 -18.97 20.16
N ALA A 9 15.44 -19.32 20.86
CA ALA A 9 14.08 -18.91 20.48
C ALA A 9 13.93 -17.38 20.42
N ASN A 10 14.41 -16.66 21.43
CA ASN A 10 14.33 -15.19 21.47
C ASN A 10 15.19 -14.53 20.38
N SER A 11 16.38 -15.06 20.10
CA SER A 11 17.25 -14.54 19.04
C SER A 11 16.64 -14.74 17.65
N VAL A 12 16.03 -15.90 17.40
CA VAL A 12 15.32 -16.19 16.15
C VAL A 12 14.10 -15.28 15.98
N GLU A 13 13.34 -15.06 17.04
CA GLU A 13 12.20 -14.14 17.03
C GLU A 13 12.62 -12.71 16.64
N GLN A 14 13.71 -12.19 17.22
CA GLN A 14 14.22 -10.86 16.87
C GLN A 14 14.68 -10.77 15.41
N ILE A 15 15.30 -11.83 14.87
CA ILE A 15 15.70 -11.88 13.45
C ILE A 15 14.47 -11.89 12.54
N LEU A 16 13.46 -12.70 12.84
CA LEU A 16 12.22 -12.76 12.07
C LEU A 16 11.46 -11.43 12.11
N LEU A 17 11.41 -10.78 13.27
CA LEU A 17 10.82 -9.45 13.43
C LEU A 17 11.58 -8.38 12.64
N GLY A 18 12.91 -8.44 12.64
CA GLY A 18 13.77 -7.57 11.83
C GLY A 18 13.55 -7.75 10.34
N LEU A 19 13.46 -8.99 9.86
CA LEU A 19 13.16 -9.31 8.47
C LEU A 19 11.77 -8.82 8.05
N ALA A 20 10.75 -9.00 8.89
CA ALA A 20 9.40 -8.54 8.61
C ALA A 20 9.33 -7.00 8.52
N ARG A 21 10.04 -6.28 9.39
CA ARG A 21 10.14 -4.81 9.33
C ARG A 21 10.88 -4.35 8.08
N GLY A 22 12.05 -4.92 7.79
CA GLY A 22 12.82 -4.58 6.60
C GLY A 22 12.07 -4.85 5.29
N LEU A 23 11.28 -5.92 5.22
CA LEU A 23 10.41 -6.21 4.08
C LEU A 23 9.30 -5.16 3.93
N ARG A 24 8.68 -4.75 5.04
CA ARG A 24 7.65 -3.70 5.05
C ARG A 24 8.22 -2.36 4.58
N ASP A 25 9.40 -2.00 5.07
CA ASP A 25 10.06 -0.75 4.71
C ASP A 25 10.48 -0.76 3.22
N ALA A 26 10.97 -1.90 2.72
CA ALA A 26 11.29 -2.07 1.30
C ALA A 26 10.03 -1.95 0.42
N GLN A 27 8.90 -2.55 0.83
CA GLN A 27 7.63 -2.42 0.11
C GLN A 27 7.14 -0.96 0.12
N ALA A 28 7.27 -0.25 1.24
CA ALA A 28 6.89 1.15 1.33
C ALA A 28 7.68 2.05 0.36
N VAL A 29 8.99 1.78 0.17
CA VAL A 29 9.81 2.49 -0.82
C VAL A 29 9.38 2.19 -2.26
N LEU A 30 8.98 0.94 -2.54
CA LEU A 30 8.45 0.57 -3.86
C LEU A 30 7.07 1.19 -4.13
N ASP A 31 6.25 1.34 -3.09
CA ASP A 31 4.92 1.95 -3.19
C ASP A 31 4.98 3.48 -3.33
N ASP A 32 6.06 4.13 -2.85
CA ASP A 32 6.27 5.58 -2.97
C ASP A 32 6.70 6.01 -4.39
N LEU A 33 6.92 5.05 -5.30
CA LEU A 33 7.17 5.35 -6.70
C LEU A 33 5.91 5.97 -7.33
N PRO A 34 6.03 7.10 -8.06
CA PRO A 34 4.90 7.73 -8.70
C PRO A 34 4.15 6.73 -9.61
N PRO A 35 2.82 6.62 -9.50
CA PRO A 35 2.04 5.67 -10.28
C PRO A 35 2.04 6.00 -11.77
N THR A 36 2.44 7.22 -12.14
CA THR A 36 2.49 7.71 -13.51
C THR A 36 3.81 8.39 -13.81
N ASP A 37 4.28 8.26 -15.05
CA ASP A 37 5.40 9.05 -15.55
C ASP A 37 5.03 10.53 -15.80
N ALA A 38 6.00 11.34 -16.19
CA ALA A 38 5.81 12.77 -16.51
C ALA A 38 4.84 13.02 -17.68
N PHE A 39 4.43 11.98 -18.41
CA PHE A 39 3.48 12.03 -19.51
C PHE A 39 2.13 11.39 -19.13
N GLY A 40 1.90 11.08 -17.85
CA GLY A 40 0.65 10.52 -17.33
C GLY A 40 0.43 9.04 -17.67
N ARG A 41 1.47 8.33 -18.13
CA ARG A 41 1.37 6.89 -18.44
C ARG A 41 1.56 6.07 -17.15
N PRO A 42 0.77 5.01 -16.94
CA PRO A 42 0.91 4.17 -15.76
C PRO A 42 2.27 3.45 -15.73
N GLN A 43 2.98 3.57 -14.61
CA GLN A 43 4.22 2.84 -14.33
C GLN A 43 3.88 1.47 -13.71
N PRO A 44 4.61 0.39 -14.05
CA PRO A 44 4.41 -0.90 -13.42
C PRO A 44 4.84 -0.83 -11.94
N GLY A 45 3.88 -1.01 -11.03
CA GLY A 45 4.17 -1.15 -9.61
C GLY A 45 4.82 -2.50 -9.30
N TYR A 46 5.80 -2.48 -8.40
CA TYR A 46 6.47 -3.69 -7.91
C TYR A 46 6.00 -4.03 -6.50
N HIS A 47 5.50 -5.25 -6.32
CA HIS A 47 5.12 -5.78 -5.01
C HIS A 47 5.82 -7.10 -4.75
N LEU A 48 6.38 -7.29 -3.57
CA LEU A 48 7.06 -8.53 -3.16
C LEU A 48 6.03 -9.54 -2.65
N PRO A 49 5.68 -10.61 -3.41
CA PRO A 49 4.61 -11.51 -3.02
C PRO A 49 5.02 -12.45 -1.87
N TYR A 50 6.26 -12.93 -1.90
CA TYR A 50 6.82 -13.78 -0.86
C TYR A 50 8.34 -13.63 -0.77
N LEU A 51 8.88 -13.91 0.42
CA LEU A 51 10.32 -14.01 0.67
C LEU A 51 10.62 -15.34 1.34
N ASP A 52 11.41 -16.17 0.66
CA ASP A 52 11.91 -17.43 1.19
C ASP A 52 13.24 -17.17 1.91
N PHE A 53 13.38 -17.68 3.14
CA PHE A 53 14.63 -17.54 3.90
C PHE A 53 15.11 -18.89 4.44
N ASN A 54 16.43 -19.00 4.59
CA ASN A 54 17.11 -20.12 5.22
C ASN A 54 18.24 -19.57 6.11
N ILE A 55 18.12 -19.77 7.42
CA ILE A 55 19.06 -19.27 8.42
C ILE A 55 19.77 -20.46 9.06
N LYS A 56 21.09 -20.50 8.96
CA LYS A 56 21.96 -21.45 9.67
C LYS A 56 22.56 -20.76 10.88
N ALA A 57 22.28 -21.26 12.08
CA ALA A 57 22.85 -20.76 13.32
C ALA A 57 23.78 -21.81 13.92
N THR A 58 25.03 -21.44 14.18
CA THR A 58 26.02 -22.26 14.89
C THR A 58 26.21 -21.71 16.29
N VAL A 59 25.89 -22.50 17.30
CA VAL A 59 26.13 -22.13 18.71
C VAL A 59 27.43 -22.77 19.16
N GLN A 60 28.38 -21.96 19.61
CA GLN A 60 29.62 -22.41 20.24
C GLN A 60 29.54 -22.11 21.75
N ALA A 61 29.57 -23.16 22.56
CA ALA A 61 29.71 -23.01 24.00
C ALA A 61 31.19 -22.87 24.32
N GLN A 62 31.65 -21.65 24.61
CA GLN A 62 33.03 -21.41 24.99
C GLN A 62 33.17 -21.64 26.50
N LEU A 63 33.85 -22.72 26.89
CA LEU A 63 34.33 -22.85 28.26
C LEU A 63 35.58 -21.98 28.37
N ASP A 64 35.51 -20.88 29.11
CA ASP A 64 36.71 -20.15 29.54
C ASP A 64 37.55 -21.10 30.40
N ALA A 65 38.65 -21.58 29.83
CA ALA A 65 39.68 -22.27 30.58
C ALA A 65 40.23 -21.27 31.61
N ALA A 66 40.19 -21.65 32.88
CA ALA A 66 40.67 -20.83 33.98
C ALA A 66 42.14 -20.46 33.77
N GLU A 67 42.41 -19.23 33.34
CA GLU A 67 43.74 -18.64 33.52
C GLU A 67 43.98 -18.51 35.02
N ALA A 68 44.99 -19.24 35.50
CA ALA A 68 45.48 -19.16 36.87
C ALA A 68 46.10 -17.78 37.10
N SER A 69 45.27 -16.80 37.49
CA SER A 69 45.74 -15.54 38.07
C SER A 69 45.46 -15.56 39.57
N SER A 70 46.55 -15.58 40.34
CA SER A 70 46.58 -15.45 41.79
C SER A 70 45.82 -14.19 42.24
N GLY A 71 44.64 -14.37 42.81
CA GLY A 71 43.84 -13.32 43.44
C GLY A 71 43.02 -13.89 44.58
N MET A 72 43.64 -13.99 45.76
CA MET A 72 43.01 -14.47 46.99
C MET A 72 41.99 -13.42 47.48
N SER A 73 40.69 -13.68 47.32
CA SER A 73 39.64 -12.93 48.01
C SER A 73 39.21 -13.69 49.26
N VAL A 74 39.49 -13.13 50.43
CA VAL A 74 39.17 -13.69 51.75
C VAL A 74 37.84 -13.12 52.22
N LEU A 75 36.83 -13.99 52.38
CA LEU A 75 35.68 -13.78 53.27
C LEU A 75 35.60 -14.96 54.25
N PRO A 76 35.28 -14.73 55.54
CA PRO A 76 35.32 -15.76 56.55
C PRO A 76 34.04 -16.60 56.52
N GLY A 77 34.19 -17.93 56.37
CA GLY A 77 33.12 -18.90 56.60
C GLY A 77 32.68 -19.70 55.37
N THR A 78 33.22 -20.91 55.26
CA THR A 78 32.87 -22.00 54.31
C THR A 78 33.41 -21.85 52.87
N LEU A 79 34.38 -22.71 52.54
CA LEU A 79 34.97 -22.85 51.21
C LEU A 79 33.96 -23.46 50.23
N ARG A 80 33.46 -22.66 49.28
CA ARG A 80 32.78 -23.17 48.08
C ARG A 80 33.60 -22.80 46.84
N LYS A 81 34.13 -23.82 46.15
CA LYS A 81 34.69 -23.68 44.79
C LYS A 81 33.64 -23.04 43.88
N ALA A 82 33.86 -21.81 43.43
CA ALA A 82 33.03 -21.18 42.40
C ALA A 82 33.18 -21.97 41.10
N ARG A 83 32.08 -22.55 40.60
CA ARG A 83 32.03 -23.19 39.29
C ARG A 83 31.88 -22.09 38.23
N PRO A 84 32.66 -22.11 37.13
CA PRO A 84 32.49 -21.16 36.04
C PRO A 84 31.10 -21.34 35.40
N ILE A 85 30.38 -20.24 35.23
CA ILE A 85 29.09 -20.21 34.52
C ILE A 85 29.44 -20.12 33.03
N PRO A 86 29.07 -21.12 32.19
CA PRO A 86 29.37 -21.07 30.76
C PRO A 86 28.63 -19.91 30.11
N GLN A 87 29.36 -18.99 29.48
CA GLN A 87 28.78 -17.93 28.65
C GLN A 87 28.64 -18.44 27.22
N LEU A 88 27.41 -18.42 26.70
CA LEU A 88 27.10 -18.81 25.33
C LEU A 88 27.15 -17.56 24.45
N GLN A 89 28.04 -17.55 23.47
CA GLN A 89 28.18 -16.45 22.52
C GLN A 89 27.74 -16.92 21.13
N LEU A 90 26.83 -16.17 20.50
CA LEU A 90 26.39 -16.45 19.14
C LEU A 90 27.48 -15.96 18.17
N ALA A 91 28.20 -16.88 17.54
CA ALA A 91 29.20 -16.54 16.53
C ALA A 91 28.52 -16.43 15.16
N LEU A 92 28.37 -15.20 14.67
CA LEU A 92 28.03 -14.97 13.27
C LEU A 92 29.26 -15.31 12.40
N PRO A 93 29.09 -15.94 11.23
CA PRO A 93 30.21 -16.34 10.39
C PRO A 93 30.94 -15.09 9.87
N ASN A 94 32.16 -14.87 10.39
CA ASN A 94 33.05 -13.81 9.94
C ASN A 94 33.90 -14.36 8.79
N PRO A 95 33.80 -13.84 7.54
CA PRO A 95 34.42 -14.45 6.36
C PRO A 95 35.96 -14.32 6.28
N LYS A 96 36.65 -13.90 7.36
CA LYS A 96 38.10 -13.63 7.37
C LYS A 96 38.92 -14.46 8.38
N LYS A 97 38.34 -15.44 9.07
CA LYS A 97 39.09 -16.24 10.08
C LYS A 97 39.04 -17.72 9.77
N ALA A 98 40.21 -18.33 9.57
CA ALA A 98 40.38 -19.78 9.39
C ALA A 98 40.13 -20.54 10.72
N PRO A 99 39.71 -21.83 10.68
CA PRO A 99 39.31 -22.56 11.88
C PRO A 99 40.54 -23.01 12.67
N SER A 100 40.60 -22.61 13.94
CA SER A 100 41.53 -23.18 14.93
C SER A 100 40.79 -24.24 15.71
N GLU A 101 41.25 -25.49 15.62
CA GLU A 101 40.77 -26.60 16.43
C GLU A 101 41.24 -26.41 17.88
N ALA A 102 40.28 -26.21 18.79
CA ALA A 102 40.51 -26.28 20.23
C ALA A 102 39.43 -27.17 20.88
N SER A 103 39.93 -28.03 21.76
CA SER A 103 39.27 -29.15 22.45
C SER A 103 37.96 -28.77 23.16
N GLY A 104 36.91 -29.58 22.91
CA GLY A 104 35.72 -29.65 23.77
C GLY A 104 34.53 -28.74 23.43
N ASN A 105 34.31 -28.38 22.16
CA ASN A 105 33.16 -27.57 21.76
C ASN A 105 31.98 -28.44 21.31
N THR A 106 30.83 -28.34 21.99
CA THR A 106 29.56 -28.88 21.46
C THR A 106 29.03 -27.89 20.43
N GLU A 107 29.25 -28.18 19.15
CA GLU A 107 28.72 -27.40 18.04
C GLU A 107 27.27 -27.81 17.77
N LEU A 108 26.33 -26.90 17.98
CA LEU A 108 24.91 -27.09 17.63
C LEU A 108 24.59 -26.26 16.39
N ILE A 109 24.38 -26.94 15.26
CA ILE A 109 23.96 -26.34 13.99
C ILE A 109 22.44 -26.46 13.89
N SER A 110 21.73 -25.32 13.94
CA SER A 110 20.28 -25.26 13.73
C SER A 110 19.98 -24.57 12.40
N THR A 111 19.16 -25.20 11.55
CA THR A 111 18.71 -24.62 10.28
C THR A 111 17.23 -24.26 10.40
N PHE A 112 16.88 -23.00 10.16
CA PHE A 112 15.51 -22.49 10.16
C PHE A 112 15.14 -22.01 8.76
N SER A 113 14.08 -22.55 8.20
CA SER A 113 13.53 -22.12 6.91
C SER A 113 12.07 -21.68 7.05
N GLY A 114 11.67 -20.70 6.26
CA GLY A 114 10.31 -20.20 6.26
C GLY A 114 10.03 -19.28 5.08
N ARG A 115 8.76 -18.91 4.93
CA ARG A 115 8.27 -18.00 3.89
C ARG A 115 7.51 -16.86 4.56
N LEU A 116 7.94 -15.63 4.32
CA LEU A 116 7.14 -14.45 4.61
C LEU A 116 6.21 -14.22 3.41
N VAL A 117 4.91 -14.05 3.65
CA VAL A 117 3.91 -13.76 2.62
C VAL A 117 3.37 -12.36 2.89
N SER A 118 3.44 -11.48 1.89
CA SER A 118 2.79 -10.17 1.99
C SER A 118 1.30 -10.34 1.65
N VAL A 119 0.43 -9.98 2.58
CA VAL A 119 -1.02 -9.91 2.34
C VAL A 119 -1.38 -8.44 2.13
N PRO A 120 -1.73 -8.02 0.90
CA PRO A 120 -2.06 -6.63 0.63
C PRO A 120 -3.23 -6.16 1.50
N PRO A 121 -3.25 -4.88 1.94
CA PRO A 121 -4.27 -4.34 2.83
C PRO A 121 -5.69 -4.37 2.25
N SER A 122 -5.87 -4.65 0.95
CA SER A 122 -7.18 -4.82 0.31
C SER A 122 -7.74 -6.26 0.35
N ASN A 123 -7.04 -7.20 1.00
CA ASN A 123 -7.53 -8.57 1.19
C ASN A 123 -7.89 -9.33 -0.12
N ALA A 124 -7.25 -8.95 -1.23
CA ALA A 124 -7.58 -9.40 -2.59
C ALA A 124 -9.05 -9.16 -3.02
N LEU A 125 -9.77 -8.26 -2.34
CA LEU A 125 -11.13 -7.91 -2.71
C LEU A 125 -11.12 -7.04 -3.97
N PRO A 126 -11.99 -7.33 -4.96
CA PRO A 126 -12.08 -6.52 -6.15
C PRO A 126 -12.40 -5.05 -5.82
N VAL A 127 -11.56 -4.13 -6.29
CA VAL A 127 -11.72 -2.69 -6.04
C VAL A 127 -12.75 -2.11 -7.00
N LEU A 128 -13.64 -1.24 -6.53
CA LEU A 128 -14.64 -0.58 -7.38
C LEU A 128 -13.97 0.35 -8.41
N ARG A 129 -14.53 0.37 -9.61
CA ARG A 129 -14.14 1.19 -10.76
C ARG A 129 -15.35 1.90 -11.30
N LEU A 130 -15.24 3.22 -11.42
CA LEU A 130 -16.30 4.09 -11.89
C LEU A 130 -15.84 4.74 -13.19
N ALA A 131 -16.61 4.53 -14.26
CA ALA A 131 -16.38 5.17 -15.55
C ALA A 131 -17.57 6.06 -15.89
N ALA A 132 -17.32 7.30 -16.30
CA ALA A 132 -18.33 8.25 -16.73
C ALA A 132 -18.00 8.78 -18.11
N ARG A 133 -19.00 8.91 -18.99
CA ARG A 133 -18.86 9.49 -20.33
C ARG A 133 -20.10 10.29 -20.71
N SER A 134 -19.89 11.40 -21.40
CA SER A 134 -20.98 12.17 -22.01
C SER A 134 -21.12 11.82 -23.49
N LEU A 135 -22.35 11.69 -23.96
CA LEU A 135 -22.71 11.44 -25.35
C LEU A 135 -23.68 12.51 -25.84
N VAL A 136 -23.40 13.15 -26.97
CA VAL A 136 -24.34 14.10 -27.59
C VAL A 136 -25.50 13.31 -28.20
N LYS A 137 -26.75 13.59 -27.77
CA LYS A 137 -27.93 12.84 -28.23
C LYS A 137 -28.25 13.09 -29.70
N LYS A 138 -28.10 14.34 -30.13
CA LYS A 138 -28.40 14.79 -31.49
C LYS A 138 -27.31 15.77 -31.96
N PRO A 139 -26.64 15.54 -33.10
CA PRO A 139 -25.61 16.45 -33.61
C PRO A 139 -26.12 17.88 -33.80
N ALA A 140 -27.39 18.05 -34.16
CA ALA A 140 -28.04 19.35 -34.33
C ALA A 140 -28.26 20.11 -33.02
N LYS A 141 -28.12 19.46 -31.86
CA LYS A 141 -28.30 20.03 -30.52
C LYS A 141 -27.16 19.58 -29.58
N PRO A 142 -25.95 20.12 -29.75
CA PRO A 142 -24.76 19.67 -29.00
C PRO A 142 -24.85 19.88 -27.48
N ARG A 143 -25.75 20.78 -27.04
CA ARG A 143 -26.02 21.09 -25.64
C ARG A 143 -26.97 20.12 -24.95
N GLU A 144 -27.66 19.26 -25.70
CA GLU A 144 -28.47 18.15 -25.16
C GLU A 144 -27.63 16.86 -25.19
N GLN A 145 -27.17 16.44 -24.01
CA GLN A 145 -26.28 15.29 -23.87
C GLN A 145 -26.87 14.23 -22.94
N GLN A 146 -26.32 13.03 -22.99
CA GLN A 146 -26.62 11.93 -22.10
C GLN A 146 -25.34 11.53 -21.38
N LEU A 147 -25.38 11.60 -20.05
CA LEU A 147 -24.36 11.00 -19.20
C LEU A 147 -24.61 9.50 -19.12
N LEU A 148 -23.58 8.72 -19.38
CA LEU A 148 -23.54 7.30 -19.06
C LEU A 148 -22.48 7.05 -18.01
N VAL A 149 -22.87 6.40 -16.93
CA VAL A 149 -21.99 5.94 -15.85
C VAL A 149 -22.02 4.42 -15.83
N THR A 150 -20.85 3.81 -15.66
CA THR A 150 -20.72 2.36 -15.47
C THR A 150 -19.91 2.11 -14.22
N LEU A 151 -20.45 1.26 -13.34
CA LEU A 151 -19.79 0.83 -12.12
C LEU A 151 -19.46 -0.66 -12.22
N SER A 152 -18.18 -0.96 -12.07
CA SER A 152 -17.66 -2.33 -12.06
C SER A 152 -16.66 -2.51 -10.93
N ASN A 153 -16.16 -3.72 -10.73
CA ASN A 153 -15.00 -3.96 -9.89
C ASN A 153 -13.77 -4.36 -10.72
N SER A 154 -12.61 -4.47 -10.08
CA SER A 154 -11.36 -4.86 -10.75
C SER A 154 -11.37 -6.29 -11.29
N ALA A 155 -12.35 -7.12 -10.91
CA ALA A 155 -12.59 -8.45 -11.47
C ALA A 155 -13.54 -8.43 -12.68
N GLY A 156 -14.02 -7.25 -13.10
CA GLY A 156 -14.93 -7.09 -14.25
C GLY A 156 -16.40 -7.35 -13.92
N GLN A 157 -16.75 -7.60 -12.66
CA GLN A 157 -18.15 -7.73 -12.25
C GLN A 157 -18.83 -6.37 -12.28
N LEU A 158 -20.00 -6.30 -12.90
CA LEU A 158 -20.86 -5.13 -12.94
C LEU A 158 -21.66 -5.04 -11.64
N ILE A 159 -21.80 -3.83 -11.10
CA ILE A 159 -22.44 -3.60 -9.81
C ILE A 159 -23.79 -2.94 -10.04
N SER A 160 -24.87 -3.69 -9.81
CA SER A 160 -26.25 -3.21 -9.92
C SER A 160 -26.77 -2.61 -8.61
N ASP A 161 -27.79 -1.76 -8.70
CA ASP A 161 -28.48 -1.10 -7.57
C ASP A 161 -27.55 -0.24 -6.69
N ALA A 162 -26.44 0.22 -7.25
CA ALA A 162 -25.51 1.11 -6.58
C ALA A 162 -25.92 2.57 -6.79
N ALA A 163 -25.89 3.34 -5.71
CA ALA A 163 -26.09 4.78 -5.74
C ALA A 163 -24.89 5.49 -6.39
N VAL A 164 -25.17 6.30 -7.40
CA VAL A 164 -24.22 7.19 -8.07
C VAL A 164 -24.69 8.63 -7.88
N GLU A 165 -23.84 9.44 -7.27
CA GLU A 165 -24.08 10.85 -7.02
C GLU A 165 -23.33 11.72 -8.03
N LEU A 166 -24.02 12.73 -8.54
CA LEU A 166 -23.53 13.70 -9.51
C LEU A 166 -23.48 15.08 -8.87
N ASN A 167 -22.27 15.62 -8.72
CA ASN A 167 -22.02 16.93 -8.13
C ASN A 167 -21.22 17.81 -9.10
N LEU A 168 -21.48 19.11 -9.09
CA LEU A 168 -20.72 20.08 -9.90
C LEU A 168 -19.62 20.68 -9.03
N ASP A 169 -18.37 20.57 -9.47
CA ASP A 169 -17.24 21.26 -8.84
C ASP A 169 -17.13 22.67 -9.42
N ILE A 170 -17.57 23.67 -8.64
CA ILE A 170 -17.66 25.05 -9.10
C ILE A 170 -16.28 25.67 -9.24
N ASP A 171 -15.41 25.44 -8.26
CA ASP A 171 -14.09 26.06 -8.21
C ASP A 171 -13.20 25.52 -9.33
N ALA A 172 -13.21 24.19 -9.55
CA ALA A 172 -12.48 23.57 -10.65
C ALA A 172 -13.05 24.00 -12.02
N SER A 173 -14.39 24.12 -12.14
CA SER A 173 -15.02 24.58 -13.38
C SER A 173 -14.64 26.02 -13.73
N LEU A 174 -14.60 26.92 -12.75
CA LEU A 174 -14.19 28.31 -12.95
C LEU A 174 -12.72 28.39 -13.39
N ALA A 175 -11.83 27.71 -12.66
CA ALA A 175 -10.40 27.72 -12.98
C ALA A 175 -10.11 27.14 -14.37
N LEU A 176 -10.77 26.04 -14.73
CA LEU A 176 -10.57 25.39 -16.02
C LEU A 176 -11.18 26.20 -17.18
N SER A 177 -12.34 26.83 -16.94
CA SER A 177 -12.98 27.72 -17.92
C SER A 177 -12.13 28.97 -18.17
N GLU A 178 -11.56 29.58 -17.14
CA GLU A 178 -10.64 30.71 -17.26
C GLU A 178 -9.39 30.32 -18.06
N ALA A 179 -8.79 29.16 -17.75
CA ALA A 179 -7.66 28.62 -18.50
C ALA A 179 -7.99 28.31 -19.98
N ALA A 180 -9.25 27.96 -20.27
CA ALA A 180 -9.76 27.73 -21.62
C ALA A 180 -10.16 29.03 -22.36
N GLY A 181 -10.06 30.19 -21.71
CA GLY A 181 -10.35 31.50 -22.29
C GLY A 181 -11.81 31.97 -22.15
N ALA A 182 -12.63 31.27 -21.38
CA ALA A 182 -13.98 31.70 -21.04
C ALA A 182 -13.96 32.73 -19.89
N ASN A 183 -13.71 33.99 -20.25
CA ASN A 183 -13.65 35.09 -19.29
C ASN A 183 -15.05 35.55 -18.86
N GLY A 184 -15.21 35.89 -17.58
CA GLY A 184 -16.45 36.46 -17.03
C GLY A 184 -17.52 35.43 -16.63
N LEU A 185 -17.17 34.15 -16.56
CA LEU A 185 -18.03 33.10 -16.02
C LEU A 185 -18.17 33.26 -14.50
N THR A 186 -19.41 33.34 -14.01
CA THR A 186 -19.71 33.43 -12.57
C THR A 186 -20.18 32.10 -12.00
N ALA A 187 -20.01 31.92 -10.69
CA ALA A 187 -20.50 30.72 -9.98
C ALA A 187 -22.02 30.52 -10.12
N GLU A 188 -22.80 31.60 -10.21
CA GLU A 188 -24.25 31.51 -10.43
C GLU A 188 -24.59 31.01 -11.83
N GLN A 189 -23.92 31.54 -12.86
CA GLN A 189 -24.08 31.08 -14.23
C GLN A 189 -23.71 29.60 -14.39
N LEU A 190 -22.67 29.11 -13.70
CA LEU A 190 -22.33 27.69 -13.67
C LEU A 190 -23.45 26.84 -13.05
N ARG A 191 -23.98 27.25 -11.89
CA ARG A 191 -25.05 26.50 -11.20
C ARG A 191 -26.34 26.44 -12.01
N SER A 192 -26.72 27.54 -12.68
CA SER A 192 -27.88 27.57 -13.58
C SER A 192 -27.59 26.98 -14.96
N GLY A 193 -26.31 26.87 -15.31
CA GLY A 193 -25.84 26.50 -16.64
C GLY A 193 -25.89 24.99 -16.90
N LEU A 194 -25.82 24.18 -15.86
CA LEU A 194 -25.94 22.72 -15.95
C LEU A 194 -27.28 22.26 -15.37
N GLN A 195 -28.12 21.69 -16.23
CA GLN A 195 -29.35 21.02 -15.82
C GLN A 195 -29.15 19.51 -15.92
N LEU A 196 -29.32 18.81 -14.80
CA LEU A 196 -29.30 17.36 -14.70
C LEU A 196 -30.73 16.86 -14.45
N GLY A 197 -31.15 15.83 -15.18
CA GLY A 197 -32.45 15.19 -14.97
C GLY A 197 -32.59 14.56 -13.57
N SER A 198 -31.49 14.00 -13.05
CA SER A 198 -31.36 13.57 -11.66
C SER A 198 -29.91 13.76 -11.19
N ARG A 199 -29.71 13.99 -9.88
CA ARG A 199 -28.39 14.02 -9.25
C ARG A 199 -28.00 12.72 -8.56
N LEU A 200 -28.99 11.88 -8.27
CA LEU A 200 -28.80 10.55 -7.69
C LEU A 200 -29.33 9.52 -8.69
N LEU A 201 -28.47 8.63 -9.13
CA LEU A 201 -28.80 7.55 -10.05
C LEU A 201 -28.60 6.22 -9.35
N LEU A 202 -29.37 5.22 -9.77
CA LEU A 202 -29.15 3.83 -9.40
C LEU A 202 -28.68 3.07 -10.63
N THR A 203 -27.66 2.22 -10.47
CA THR A 203 -27.20 1.36 -11.56
C THR A 203 -28.20 0.24 -11.84
N ASP A 204 -28.40 -0.07 -13.12
CA ASP A 204 -29.23 -1.18 -13.59
C ASP A 204 -28.53 -2.55 -13.41
N GLN A 205 -29.16 -3.62 -13.88
CA GLN A 205 -28.60 -4.98 -13.82
C GLN A 205 -27.33 -5.14 -14.67
N GLN A 206 -27.03 -4.20 -15.55
CA GLN A 206 -25.82 -4.11 -16.36
C GLN A 206 -24.78 -3.18 -15.72
N GLY A 207 -24.96 -2.82 -14.45
CA GLY A 207 -24.07 -1.93 -13.70
C GLY A 207 -23.95 -0.54 -14.31
N SER A 208 -24.95 -0.11 -15.07
CA SER A 208 -24.95 1.15 -15.79
C SER A 208 -26.06 2.07 -15.29
N ALA A 209 -25.79 3.36 -15.28
CA ALA A 209 -26.76 4.40 -14.96
C ALA A 209 -26.69 5.48 -16.03
N SER A 210 -27.84 6.03 -16.42
CA SER A 210 -27.88 7.11 -17.39
C SER A 210 -28.70 8.29 -16.90
N CYS A 211 -28.27 9.48 -17.27
CA CYS A 211 -28.97 10.73 -16.96
C CYS A 211 -28.89 11.68 -18.14
N ASP A 212 -30.00 12.36 -18.40
CA ASP A 212 -30.03 13.44 -19.35
C ASP A 212 -29.42 14.68 -18.73
N LEU A 213 -28.59 15.38 -19.50
CA LEU A 213 -28.02 16.66 -19.09
C LEU A 213 -28.18 17.69 -20.21
N THR A 214 -28.42 18.93 -19.81
CA THR A 214 -28.55 20.06 -20.73
C THR A 214 -27.67 21.21 -20.28
N LEU A 215 -26.90 21.73 -21.22
CA LEU A 215 -26.06 22.91 -21.02
C LEU A 215 -26.84 24.16 -21.48
N ALA A 216 -27.02 25.14 -20.60
CA ALA A 216 -27.78 26.34 -20.90
C ALA A 216 -27.09 27.18 -21.99
N ALA A 217 -27.87 27.81 -22.87
CA ALA A 217 -27.36 28.65 -23.96
C ALA A 217 -26.57 29.87 -23.46
N GLY A 218 -26.83 30.33 -22.23
CA GLY A 218 -26.15 31.46 -21.59
C GLY A 218 -24.72 31.16 -21.11
N LEU A 219 -24.25 29.92 -21.20
CA LEU A 219 -22.86 29.60 -20.95
C LEU A 219 -21.96 30.14 -22.08
N PRO A 220 -20.91 30.92 -21.76
CA PRO A 220 -19.89 31.37 -22.70
C PRO A 220 -19.30 30.22 -23.52
N ALA A 221 -18.85 30.50 -24.74
CA ALA A 221 -18.06 29.55 -25.50
C ALA A 221 -16.78 29.18 -24.74
N SER A 222 -16.31 27.93 -24.89
CA SER A 222 -15.16 27.37 -24.17
C SER A 222 -15.34 27.18 -22.66
N SER A 223 -16.58 27.22 -22.15
CA SER A 223 -16.84 26.87 -20.75
C SER A 223 -16.55 25.38 -20.52
N GLN A 224 -15.84 25.09 -19.43
CA GLN A 224 -15.45 23.76 -19.00
C GLN A 224 -16.11 23.46 -17.65
N LEU A 225 -17.07 22.54 -17.63
CA LEU A 225 -17.80 22.17 -16.43
C LEU A 225 -17.28 20.85 -15.90
N VAL A 226 -16.78 20.84 -14.66
CA VAL A 226 -16.23 19.66 -13.99
C VAL A 226 -17.33 18.98 -13.17
N LEU A 227 -17.79 17.84 -13.64
CA LEU A 227 -18.75 16.99 -12.94
C LEU A 227 -18.01 15.94 -12.12
N LEU A 228 -18.24 15.94 -10.82
CA LEU A 228 -17.83 14.92 -9.88
C LEU A 228 -18.88 13.81 -9.88
N VAL A 229 -18.47 12.61 -10.29
CA VAL A 229 -19.31 11.41 -10.28
C VAL A 229 -18.76 10.50 -9.18
N SER A 230 -19.56 10.19 -8.17
CA SER A 230 -19.12 9.40 -7.03
C SER A 230 -20.08 8.25 -6.73
N SER A 231 -19.53 7.16 -6.20
CA SER A 231 -20.30 6.03 -5.71
C SER A 231 -19.53 5.37 -4.56
N GLY A 232 -20.08 5.47 -3.34
CA GLY A 232 -19.38 5.04 -2.13
C GLY A 232 -18.03 5.74 -1.95
N ALA A 233 -16.94 4.98 -1.91
CA ALA A 233 -15.58 5.48 -1.78
C ALA A 233 -14.89 5.81 -3.11
N THR A 234 -15.55 5.59 -4.25
CA THR A 234 -14.95 5.81 -5.58
C THR A 234 -15.45 7.13 -6.16
N LEU A 235 -14.51 7.93 -6.68
CA LEU A 235 -14.76 9.22 -7.32
C LEU A 235 -14.12 9.22 -8.71
N THR A 236 -14.83 9.77 -9.70
CA THR A 236 -14.28 10.09 -11.01
C THR A 236 -14.74 11.49 -11.43
N GLN A 237 -14.00 12.11 -12.34
CA GLN A 237 -14.29 13.46 -12.82
C GLN A 237 -14.57 13.40 -14.32
N LEU A 238 -15.61 14.10 -14.75
CA LEU A 238 -15.95 14.26 -16.16
C LEU A 238 -15.99 15.75 -16.49
N ILE A 239 -15.26 16.14 -17.53
CA ILE A 239 -15.28 17.51 -18.03
C ILE A 239 -16.29 17.60 -19.17
N LEU A 240 -17.24 18.53 -19.07
CA LEU A 240 -18.23 18.85 -20.09
C LEU A 240 -17.85 20.17 -20.76
N THR A 241 -17.83 20.17 -22.08
CA THR A 241 -17.50 21.33 -22.91
C THR A 241 -18.75 21.91 -23.57
N THR A 242 -18.80 23.24 -23.67
CA THR A 242 -19.85 24.00 -24.39
C THR A 242 -19.42 24.46 -25.77
#